data_AF-A0A5E4PW24-F1
#
_entry.id   AF-A0A5E4PW24-F1
#
_cell.length_a   1.000
_cell.length_b   1.000
_cell.length_c   1.000
_cell.angle_alpha   90.00
_cell.angle_beta   90.00
_cell.angle_gamma   90.00
#
_symmetry.space_group_name_H-M   'P 1'
#
loop_
_entity.id
_entity.type
_entity.pdbx_description
1 polymer ?
#
loop_
_entity_poly.entity_id
_entity_poly.type
_entity_poly.pdbx_seq_one_letter_code
_entity_poly.pdbx_strand_id
1 'polypeptide(L)'
;MDVIHDWLTETPTHTCLRVNILKSFDIMNLEKTLVTLGEKLNTAHLPNFYFLKPDCLILERWPEGITTEKAKCEVIVDGACAAAVLRGSHVFAPGVLGLPPNCKLDDVVDIYGDIDGKCKRGLKIGFDGVKRFAGVGCLKKLRRDLFDEGIQPSGIAVQTLLPASRLPVVNDTLFPTGQVLLQNLPSLVCGWVVNAQPNEYILDMCAAPGNKTTHLAEMALNKAEKVLKVGGKLVYSTCTTTLEENEDMVKWALQNLPSLRLIPAEPLHGGPGLGSSSLTTEERLMVQRFGPENDPLRPTEDIYRNSIGFFIAAFTKVQQNTLI
;
A
#
# COMPACT_ATOMS: atom_id res chain seq x y z
N MET A 1 -12.40 -10.18 -19.73
CA MET A 1 -11.16 -9.91 -18.99
C MET A 1 -11.59 -9.44 -17.61
N ASP A 2 -11.00 -10.01 -16.57
CA ASP A 2 -11.40 -9.78 -15.19
C ASP A 2 -10.95 -8.38 -14.78
N VAL A 3 -11.90 -7.46 -14.59
CA VAL A 3 -11.64 -6.03 -14.29
C VAL A 3 -10.74 -5.88 -13.06
N ILE A 4 -10.85 -6.79 -12.10
CA ILE A 4 -10.02 -6.79 -10.89
C ILE A 4 -8.58 -7.17 -11.23
N HIS A 5 -8.37 -8.15 -12.11
CA HIS A 5 -7.03 -8.55 -12.53
C HIS A 5 -6.32 -7.40 -13.24
N ASP A 6 -6.99 -6.75 -14.20
CA ASP A 6 -6.38 -5.64 -14.95
C ASP A 6 -6.01 -4.51 -14.00
N TRP A 7 -6.94 -4.11 -13.12
CA TRP A 7 -6.71 -3.09 -12.08
C TRP A 7 -5.57 -3.44 -11.11
N LEU A 8 -5.48 -4.67 -10.62
CA LEU A 8 -4.38 -5.10 -9.74
C LEU A 8 -3.01 -5.04 -10.43
N THR A 9 -2.98 -5.07 -11.76
CA THR A 9 -1.76 -4.99 -12.55
C THR A 9 -1.43 -3.58 -13.05
N GLU A 10 -2.30 -2.61 -12.79
CA GLU A 10 -2.04 -1.20 -13.11
C GLU A 10 -1.06 -0.58 -12.11
N THR A 11 -0.30 0.40 -12.58
CA THR A 11 0.64 1.13 -11.72
C THR A 11 -0.12 2.13 -10.85
N PRO A 12 0.30 2.31 -9.58
CA PRO A 12 -0.31 3.33 -8.72
C PRO A 12 -0.22 4.71 -9.36
N THR A 13 -1.32 5.47 -9.29
CA THR A 13 -1.44 6.80 -9.91
C THR A 13 -0.99 7.92 -8.98
N HIS A 14 -0.97 7.65 -7.67
CA HIS A 14 -0.68 8.61 -6.61
C HIS A 14 0.09 7.93 -5.48
N THR A 15 0.88 8.71 -4.75
CA THR A 15 1.50 8.32 -3.49
C THR A 15 0.76 8.99 -2.33
N CYS A 16 0.36 8.21 -1.33
CA CYS A 16 -0.25 8.71 -0.10
C CYS A 16 0.78 8.69 1.04
N LEU A 17 0.94 9.84 1.69
CA LEU A 17 1.83 10.03 2.83
C LEU A 17 1.01 10.43 4.04
N ARG A 18 1.12 9.65 5.12
CA ARG A 18 0.58 10.03 6.43
C ARG A 18 1.53 11.03 7.07
N VAL A 19 1.04 12.24 7.29
CA VAL A 19 1.78 13.31 7.97
C VAL A 19 1.61 13.16 9.47
N ASN A 20 2.72 13.15 10.20
CA ASN A 20 2.70 13.11 11.65
C ASN A 20 2.36 14.50 12.20
N ILE A 21 1.09 14.73 12.50
CA ILE A 21 0.58 16.00 13.04
C ILE A 21 1.21 16.40 14.39
N LEU A 22 1.84 15.47 15.12
CA LEU A 22 2.54 15.77 16.37
C LEU A 22 3.93 16.39 16.14
N LYS A 23 4.43 16.34 14.90
CA LYS A 23 5.66 16.99 14.47
C LYS A 23 5.33 18.07 13.45
N SER A 24 6.14 19.12 13.40
CA SER A 24 6.05 20.09 12.30
C SER A 24 6.48 19.42 11.00
N PHE A 25 5.58 19.33 10.03
CA PHE A 25 5.91 18.92 8.68
C PHE A 25 6.30 20.14 7.85
N ASP A 26 7.49 20.11 7.27
CA ASP A 26 8.02 21.21 6.45
C ASP A 26 7.69 20.98 4.96
N ILE A 27 6.64 21.67 4.50
CA ILE A 27 6.21 21.65 3.09
C ILE A 27 7.30 22.21 2.18
N MET A 28 8.08 23.21 2.63
CA MET A 28 9.15 23.80 1.82
C MET A 28 10.26 22.78 1.56
N ASN A 29 10.51 21.87 2.51
CA ASN A 29 11.47 20.79 2.30
C ASN A 29 10.98 19.77 1.26
N LEU A 30 9.67 19.47 1.22
CA LEU A 30 9.07 18.64 0.18
C LEU A 30 9.22 19.32 -1.19
N GLU A 31 8.84 20.59 -1.32
CA GLU A 31 8.97 21.35 -2.57
C GLU A 31 10.42 21.38 -3.07
N LYS A 32 11.37 21.69 -2.18
CA LYS A 32 12.80 21.67 -2.51
C LYS A 32 13.27 20.30 -3.00
N THR A 33 12.79 19.24 -2.34
CA THR A 33 13.10 17.85 -2.74
C THR A 33 12.56 17.53 -4.12
N LEU A 34 11.31 17.94 -4.42
CA LEU A 34 10.72 17.78 -5.75
C LEU A 34 11.50 18.57 -6.80
N VAL A 35 11.95 19.80 -6.50
CA VAL A 35 12.81 20.58 -7.42
C VAL A 35 14.10 19.83 -7.71
N THR A 36 14.82 19.35 -6.69
CA THR A 36 16.06 18.59 -6.88
C THR A 36 15.85 17.28 -7.65
N LEU A 37 14.72 16.61 -7.46
CA LEU A 37 14.36 15.42 -8.25
C LEU A 37 14.02 15.81 -9.71
N GLY A 38 13.32 16.91 -9.92
CA GLY A 38 12.98 17.43 -11.25
C GLY A 38 14.22 17.81 -12.07
N GLU A 39 15.21 18.45 -11.43
CA GLU A 39 16.51 18.75 -12.04
C GLU A 39 17.21 17.49 -12.53
N LYS A 40 17.20 16.40 -11.75
CA LYS A 40 17.80 15.11 -12.15
C LYS A 40 17.04 14.44 -13.30
N LEU A 41 15.75 14.72 -13.43
CA LEU A 41 14.90 14.21 -14.50
C LEU A 41 14.84 15.16 -15.70
N ASN A 42 15.61 16.26 -15.69
CA ASN A 42 15.60 17.31 -16.70
C ASN A 42 14.20 17.88 -16.99
N THR A 43 13.36 18.01 -15.95
CA THR A 43 12.03 18.61 -16.06
C THR A 43 11.92 19.85 -15.17
N ALA A 44 11.33 20.91 -15.72
CA ALA A 44 10.93 22.09 -14.94
C ALA A 44 9.51 21.95 -14.35
N HIS A 45 8.73 20.97 -14.83
CA HIS A 45 7.37 20.74 -14.37
C HIS A 45 7.37 19.78 -13.19
N LEU A 46 6.98 20.29 -12.02
CA LEU A 46 6.86 19.53 -10.78
C LEU A 46 5.50 18.80 -10.73
N PRO A 47 5.43 17.64 -10.04
CA PRO A 47 4.17 16.98 -9.79
C PRO A 47 3.34 17.82 -8.82
N ASN A 48 2.02 17.76 -8.96
CA ASN A 48 1.13 18.37 -7.98
C ASN A 48 1.15 17.57 -6.67
N PHE A 49 0.93 18.28 -5.57
CA PHE A 49 0.64 17.67 -4.27
C PHE A 49 -0.40 18.50 -3.53
N TYR A 50 -1.21 17.85 -2.71
CA TYR A 50 -2.24 18.51 -1.92
C TYR A 50 -2.60 17.70 -0.68
N PHE A 51 -3.12 18.39 0.34
CA PHE A 51 -3.65 17.73 1.54
C PHE A 51 -5.11 17.35 1.30
N LEU A 52 -5.40 16.06 1.34
CA LEU A 52 -6.77 15.55 1.35
C LEU A 52 -7.42 15.75 2.73
N LYS A 53 -6.60 15.61 3.79
CA LYS A 53 -6.87 15.96 5.19
C LYS A 53 -5.57 16.45 5.83
N PRO A 54 -5.60 17.11 7.02
CA PRO A 54 -4.39 17.62 7.66
C PRO A 54 -3.28 16.58 7.88
N ASP A 55 -3.65 15.30 8.04
CA ASP A 55 -2.76 14.16 8.25
C ASP A 55 -2.52 13.31 6.98
N CYS A 56 -3.08 13.70 5.83
CA CYS A 56 -3.01 12.94 4.57
C CYS A 56 -2.58 13.83 3.41
N LEU A 57 -1.33 13.67 3.01
CA LEU A 57 -0.74 14.32 1.85
C LEU A 57 -0.79 13.37 0.65
N ILE A 58 -1.29 13.86 -0.47
CA ILE A 58 -1.34 13.17 -1.75
C ILE A 58 -0.30 13.79 -2.68
N LEU A 59 0.50 12.94 -3.31
CA LEU A 59 1.51 13.31 -4.30
C LEU A 59 1.20 12.63 -5.62
N GLU A 60 1.03 13.43 -6.67
CA GLU A 60 0.72 12.94 -8.01
C GLU A 60 2.00 12.47 -8.75
N ARG A 61 1.79 11.77 -9.87
CA ARG A 61 2.85 11.39 -10.80
C ARG A 61 3.50 12.60 -11.46
N TRP A 62 4.76 12.44 -11.85
CA TRP A 62 5.42 13.39 -12.73
C TRP A 62 4.65 13.56 -14.05
N PRO A 63 4.68 14.75 -14.68
CA PRO A 63 4.04 15.00 -15.98
C PRO A 63 4.50 14.05 -17.10
N GLU A 64 3.71 13.97 -18.16
CA GLU A 64 4.06 13.17 -19.34
C GLU A 64 5.24 13.79 -20.10
N GLY A 65 5.96 12.96 -20.87
CA GLY A 65 7.13 13.39 -21.65
C GLY A 65 8.48 13.20 -20.95
N ILE A 66 8.50 12.88 -19.65
CA ILE A 66 9.72 12.43 -18.99
C ILE A 66 10.01 10.98 -19.42
N THR A 67 10.99 10.84 -20.30
CA THR A 67 11.48 9.53 -20.73
C THR A 67 12.97 9.47 -20.48
N THR A 68 13.41 8.36 -19.90
CA THR A 68 14.83 8.05 -19.74
C THR A 68 15.23 7.12 -20.88
N GLU A 69 16.42 7.34 -21.46
CA GLU A 69 16.96 6.43 -22.46
C GLU A 69 17.08 5.01 -21.89
N LYS A 70 16.85 4.01 -22.74
CA LYS A 70 16.98 2.61 -22.35
C LYS A 70 18.41 2.34 -21.87
N ALA A 71 18.54 1.82 -20.65
CA ALA A 71 19.85 1.52 -20.10
C ALA A 71 20.53 0.36 -20.86
N LYS A 72 21.86 0.34 -20.82
CA LYS A 72 22.66 -0.76 -21.38
C LYS A 72 22.64 -2.02 -20.52
N CYS A 73 22.25 -1.88 -19.26
CA CYS A 73 22.31 -2.91 -18.24
C CYS A 73 20.94 -3.09 -17.59
N GLU A 74 20.53 -4.34 -17.40
CA GLU A 74 19.25 -4.70 -16.80
C GLU A 74 19.50 -5.35 -15.42
N VAL A 75 18.74 -4.93 -14.41
CA VAL A 75 18.71 -5.54 -13.08
C VAL A 75 17.39 -6.27 -12.91
N ILE A 76 17.45 -7.54 -12.51
CA ILE A 76 16.26 -8.34 -12.25
C ILE A 76 16.02 -8.41 -10.75
N VAL A 77 14.81 -8.04 -10.33
CA VAL A 77 14.36 -8.09 -8.94
C VAL A 77 13.16 -9.02 -8.80
N ASP A 78 12.84 -9.44 -7.59
CA ASP A 78 11.60 -10.19 -7.34
C ASP A 78 10.35 -9.31 -7.55
N GLY A 79 9.19 -9.96 -7.74
CA GLY A 79 7.94 -9.26 -8.00
C GLY A 79 7.51 -8.29 -6.89
N ALA A 80 7.79 -8.61 -5.62
CA ALA A 80 7.45 -7.74 -4.49
C ALA A 80 8.32 -6.48 -4.47
N CYS A 81 9.60 -6.62 -4.77
CA CYS A 81 10.56 -5.53 -4.92
C CYS A 81 10.18 -4.66 -6.13
N ALA A 82 9.81 -5.26 -7.26
CA ALA A 82 9.32 -4.52 -8.42
C ALA A 82 8.07 -3.68 -8.09
N ALA A 83 7.10 -4.26 -7.37
CA ALA A 83 5.91 -3.54 -6.91
C ALA A 83 6.27 -2.40 -5.92
N ALA A 84 7.29 -2.58 -5.08
CA ALA A 84 7.80 -1.52 -4.22
C ALA A 84 8.46 -0.39 -5.03
N VAL A 85 9.23 -0.71 -6.07
CA VAL A 85 9.84 0.29 -6.97
C VAL A 85 8.76 1.11 -7.69
N LEU A 86 7.69 0.47 -8.15
CA LEU A 86 6.53 1.17 -8.73
C LEU A 86 5.85 2.14 -7.75
N ARG A 87 6.03 1.98 -6.44
CA ARG A 87 5.56 2.92 -5.40
C ARG A 87 6.59 3.97 -5.00
N GLY A 88 7.71 4.07 -5.73
CA GLY A 88 8.78 5.03 -5.43
C GLY A 88 9.82 4.52 -4.43
N SER A 89 9.95 3.20 -4.24
CA SER A 89 11.03 2.63 -3.41
C SER A 89 12.36 2.53 -4.19
N HIS A 90 13.46 2.51 -3.44
CA HIS A 90 14.75 2.02 -3.93
C HIS A 90 14.77 0.49 -4.00
N VAL A 91 15.68 -0.06 -4.80
CA VAL A 91 15.96 -1.49 -4.80
C VAL A 91 16.99 -1.79 -3.71
N PHE A 92 16.58 -2.55 -2.71
CA PHE A 92 17.46 -3.03 -1.66
C PHE A 92 18.13 -4.35 -2.07
N ALA A 93 19.35 -4.54 -1.58
CA ALA A 93 20.22 -5.65 -1.94
C ALA A 93 19.58 -7.06 -1.78
N PRO A 94 18.72 -7.35 -0.79
CA PRO A 94 18.02 -8.63 -0.70
C PRO A 94 17.08 -8.93 -1.88
N GLY A 95 16.46 -7.91 -2.48
CA GLY A 95 15.47 -8.07 -3.55
C GLY A 95 16.06 -8.26 -4.94
N VAL A 96 17.40 -8.16 -5.09
CA VAL A 96 18.07 -8.35 -6.37
C VAL A 96 18.27 -9.83 -6.65
N LEU A 97 17.73 -10.31 -7.78
CA LEU A 97 17.85 -11.68 -8.25
C LEU A 97 18.96 -11.82 -9.30
N GLY A 98 19.05 -10.88 -10.23
CA GLY A 98 19.99 -10.92 -11.36
C GLY A 98 20.68 -9.58 -11.57
N LEU A 99 22.00 -9.63 -11.74
CA LEU A 99 22.82 -8.47 -12.11
C LEU A 99 23.94 -8.94 -13.06
N PRO A 100 23.97 -8.42 -14.30
CA PRO A 100 25.03 -8.70 -15.26
C PRO A 100 26.42 -8.31 -14.74
N PRO A 101 27.49 -9.04 -15.11
CA PRO A 101 28.85 -8.80 -14.60
C PRO A 101 29.52 -7.55 -15.18
N ASN A 102 29.01 -7.01 -16.29
CA ASN A 102 29.57 -5.87 -16.99
C ASN A 102 29.14 -4.51 -16.42
N CYS A 103 28.20 -4.49 -15.45
CA CYS A 103 27.76 -3.26 -14.81
C CYS A 103 28.85 -2.65 -13.91
N LYS A 104 28.98 -1.34 -13.94
CA LYS A 104 29.86 -0.55 -13.07
C LYS A 104 29.04 0.23 -12.04
N LEU A 105 29.71 0.66 -10.97
CA LEU A 105 29.09 1.58 -10.01
C LEU A 105 28.66 2.86 -10.72
N ASP A 106 27.51 3.36 -10.30
CA ASP A 106 26.83 4.53 -10.82
C ASP A 106 26.32 4.42 -12.28
N ASP A 107 26.42 3.24 -12.91
CA ASP A 107 25.77 2.99 -14.19
C ASP A 107 24.25 3.19 -14.05
N VAL A 108 23.66 3.80 -15.08
CA VAL A 108 22.21 3.82 -15.26
C VAL A 108 21.77 2.43 -15.69
N VAL A 109 20.76 1.89 -14.99
CA VAL A 109 20.25 0.53 -15.18
C VAL A 109 18.73 0.52 -15.27
N ASP A 110 18.21 -0.38 -16.10
CA ASP A 110 16.79 -0.68 -16.18
C ASP A 110 16.44 -1.73 -15.12
N ILE A 111 15.39 -1.49 -14.35
CA ILE A 111 14.91 -2.38 -13.30
C ILE A 111 13.73 -3.18 -13.86
N TYR A 112 13.84 -4.50 -13.85
CA TYR A 112 12.78 -5.41 -14.25
C TYR A 112 12.37 -6.33 -13.10
N GLY A 113 11.06 -6.48 -12.89
CA GLY A 113 10.51 -7.47 -11.98
C GLY A 113 10.33 -8.81 -12.67
N ASP A 114 10.80 -9.87 -12.02
CA ASP A 114 10.45 -11.25 -12.36
C ASP A 114 9.01 -11.54 -11.92
N ILE A 115 8.11 -11.73 -12.90
CA ILE A 115 6.68 -11.93 -12.66
C ILE A 115 6.35 -13.41 -12.49
N ASP A 116 7.09 -14.30 -13.15
CA ASP A 116 6.81 -15.74 -13.09
C ASP A 116 7.66 -16.48 -12.03
N GLY A 117 8.54 -15.75 -11.34
CA GLY A 117 9.32 -16.26 -10.21
C GLY A 117 10.38 -17.28 -10.63
N LYS A 118 10.73 -17.33 -11.91
CA LYS A 118 11.68 -18.32 -12.46
C LYS A 118 13.12 -17.84 -12.44
N CYS A 119 13.37 -16.57 -12.14
CA CYS A 119 14.72 -16.03 -12.06
C CYS A 119 15.44 -16.58 -10.82
N LYS A 120 16.53 -17.31 -11.06
CA LYS A 120 17.38 -17.82 -9.99
C LYS A 120 18.27 -16.71 -9.47
N ARG A 121 18.36 -16.61 -8.14
CA ARG A 121 19.26 -15.66 -7.47
C ARG A 121 20.71 -15.86 -7.93
N GLY A 122 21.37 -14.77 -8.29
CA GLY A 122 22.72 -14.77 -8.85
C GLY A 122 22.75 -15.03 -10.35
N LEU A 123 21.68 -14.78 -11.10
CA LEU A 123 21.73 -14.90 -12.56
C LEU A 123 22.80 -13.95 -13.14
N LYS A 124 23.70 -14.50 -13.98
CA LYS A 124 24.82 -13.75 -14.61
C LYS A 124 24.50 -13.27 -16.03
N ILE A 125 23.59 -13.97 -16.70
CA ILE A 125 23.16 -13.70 -18.08
C ILE A 125 21.84 -12.93 -18.08
N GLY A 126 21.42 -12.45 -19.24
CA GLY A 126 20.08 -11.88 -19.41
C GLY A 126 18.99 -12.86 -18.98
N PHE A 127 17.92 -12.34 -18.39
CA PHE A 127 16.74 -13.13 -18.06
C PHE A 127 15.77 -13.12 -19.24
N ASP A 128 15.51 -14.31 -19.78
CA ASP A 128 14.61 -14.55 -20.92
C ASP A 128 13.17 -14.92 -20.49
N GLY A 129 12.89 -14.95 -19.18
CA GLY A 129 11.56 -15.22 -18.65
C GLY A 129 10.62 -14.02 -18.72
N VAL A 130 9.42 -14.17 -18.14
CA VAL A 130 8.40 -13.11 -18.14
C VAL A 130 8.82 -12.02 -17.15
N LYS A 131 9.31 -10.91 -17.69
CA LYS A 131 9.75 -9.75 -16.90
C LYS A 131 8.96 -8.50 -17.25
N ARG A 132 8.75 -7.63 -16.28
CA ARG A 132 8.02 -6.36 -16.45
C ARG A 132 8.89 -5.20 -16.01
N PHE A 133 8.93 -4.15 -16.81
CA PHE A 133 9.72 -2.96 -16.50
C PHE A 133 9.14 -2.23 -15.28
N ALA A 134 9.97 -1.99 -14.26
CA ALA A 134 9.58 -1.35 -13.01
C ALA A 134 10.10 0.09 -12.91
N GLY A 135 11.18 0.43 -13.60
CA GLY A 135 11.74 1.78 -13.62
C GLY A 135 13.22 1.83 -14.00
N VAL A 136 13.79 3.02 -13.94
CA VAL A 136 15.23 3.27 -14.15
C VAL A 136 15.87 3.68 -12.83
N GLY A 137 17.10 3.23 -12.61
CA GLY A 137 17.88 3.57 -11.43
C GLY A 137 19.37 3.69 -11.70
N CYS A 138 20.11 4.07 -10.66
CA CYS A 138 21.56 4.17 -10.64
C CYS A 138 22.14 3.08 -9.74
N LEU A 139 23.07 2.28 -10.26
CA LEU A 139 23.63 1.13 -9.54
C LEU A 139 24.55 1.58 -8.39
N LYS A 140 24.29 1.11 -7.17
CA LYS A 140 25.09 1.43 -5.96
C LYS A 140 25.86 0.26 -5.39
N LYS A 141 25.57 -0.97 -5.84
CA LYS A 141 26.29 -2.19 -5.45
C LYS A 141 26.63 -3.03 -6.66
N LEU A 142 27.83 -3.59 -6.65
CA LEU A 142 28.26 -4.51 -7.69
C LEU A 142 27.81 -5.92 -7.36
N ARG A 143 27.89 -6.78 -8.36
CA ARG A 143 27.53 -8.20 -8.25
C ARG A 143 28.22 -8.91 -7.08
N ARG A 144 29.51 -8.63 -6.88
CA ARG A 144 30.32 -9.17 -5.77
C ARG A 144 29.75 -8.82 -4.40
N ASP A 145 29.18 -7.63 -4.26
CA ASP A 145 28.60 -7.14 -3.00
C ASP A 145 27.21 -7.75 -2.71
N LEU A 146 26.63 -8.47 -3.68
CA LEU A 146 25.28 -9.03 -3.64
C LEU A 146 25.25 -10.55 -3.55
N PHE A 147 26.18 -11.24 -4.21
CA PHE A 147 26.11 -12.68 -4.45
C PHE A 147 27.37 -13.47 -4.07
N ASP A 148 28.44 -12.83 -3.58
CA ASP A 148 29.62 -13.57 -3.15
C ASP A 148 29.32 -14.36 -1.85
N GLU A 149 30.03 -15.47 -1.67
CA GLU A 149 29.78 -16.40 -0.56
C GLU A 149 30.03 -15.73 0.80
N GLY A 150 29.09 -15.94 1.73
CA GLY A 150 29.18 -15.43 3.11
C GLY A 150 28.66 -14.00 3.32
N ILE A 151 28.24 -13.30 2.27
CA ILE A 151 27.66 -11.96 2.38
C ILE A 151 26.16 -12.04 2.68
N GLN A 152 25.71 -11.29 3.69
CA GLN A 152 24.29 -10.94 3.82
C GLN A 152 24.06 -9.57 3.17
N PRO A 153 23.53 -9.54 1.93
CA PRO A 153 23.41 -8.30 1.19
C PRO A 153 22.39 -7.39 1.86
N SER A 154 22.83 -6.18 2.24
CA SER A 154 22.00 -5.17 2.89
C SER A 154 22.26 -3.78 2.29
N GLY A 155 21.32 -2.85 2.54
CA GLY A 155 21.37 -1.50 2.00
C GLY A 155 20.87 -1.40 0.56
N ILE A 156 21.02 -0.20 -0.02
CA ILE A 156 20.52 0.12 -1.36
C ILE A 156 21.46 -0.49 -2.40
N ALA A 157 20.91 -1.29 -3.31
CA ALA A 157 21.63 -1.84 -4.46
C ALA A 157 21.42 -1.00 -5.71
N VAL A 158 20.20 -0.49 -5.92
CA VAL A 158 19.89 0.45 -7.00
C VAL A 158 19.12 1.63 -6.41
N GLN A 159 19.67 2.83 -6.60
CA GLN A 159 18.97 4.07 -6.29
C GLN A 159 18.02 4.38 -7.45
N THR A 160 16.73 4.12 -7.26
CA THR A 160 15.68 4.41 -8.25
C THR A 160 15.67 5.91 -8.59
N LEU A 161 15.69 6.21 -9.88
CA LEU A 161 15.60 7.57 -10.43
C LEU A 161 14.18 7.88 -10.89
N LEU A 162 13.60 7.00 -11.71
CA LEU A 162 12.25 7.15 -12.25
C LEU A 162 11.55 5.78 -12.31
N PRO A 163 10.56 5.54 -11.44
CA PRO A 163 9.68 4.39 -11.57
C PRO A 163 8.86 4.43 -12.86
N ALA A 164 8.44 3.27 -13.37
CA ALA A 164 7.53 3.20 -14.53
C ALA A 164 6.15 3.84 -14.24
N SER A 165 5.73 3.89 -12.98
CA SER A 165 4.54 4.62 -12.52
C SER A 165 4.70 6.15 -12.58
N ARG A 166 5.93 6.65 -12.80
CA ARG A 166 6.30 8.07 -12.70
C ARG A 166 5.98 8.69 -11.34
N LEU A 167 5.85 7.90 -10.28
CA LEU A 167 5.69 8.45 -8.95
C LEU A 167 7.02 8.99 -8.43
N PRO A 168 7.02 10.15 -7.74
CA PRO A 168 8.22 10.66 -7.11
C PRO A 168 8.78 9.68 -6.07
N VAL A 169 10.10 9.51 -6.08
CA VAL A 169 10.82 8.63 -5.16
C VAL A 169 10.97 9.37 -3.84
N VAL A 170 9.95 9.26 -2.99
CA VAL A 170 9.89 9.88 -1.67
C VAL A 170 10.02 8.80 -0.61
N ASN A 171 11.03 8.90 0.24
CA ASN A 171 11.38 7.88 1.22
C ASN A 171 11.85 8.48 2.54
N ASP A 172 12.00 7.60 3.54
CA ASP A 172 12.41 7.99 4.90
C ASP A 172 13.81 8.60 4.96
N THR A 173 14.63 8.48 3.90
CA THR A 173 15.93 9.16 3.83
C THR A 173 15.83 10.64 3.48
N LEU A 174 14.70 11.08 2.91
CA LEU A 174 14.47 12.48 2.50
C LEU A 174 13.80 13.33 3.58
N PHE A 175 13.14 12.69 4.55
CA PHE A 175 12.50 13.38 5.68
C PHE A 175 13.12 12.94 7.01
N PRO A 176 13.30 13.85 7.98
CA PRO A 176 13.72 13.49 9.33
C PRO A 176 12.79 12.43 9.93
N THR A 177 13.38 11.48 10.67
CA THR A 177 12.70 10.25 11.11
C THR A 177 11.33 10.52 11.74
N GLY A 178 10.28 10.00 11.11
CA GLY A 178 8.92 9.99 11.64
C GLY A 178 8.11 11.28 11.46
N GLN A 179 8.49 12.19 10.55
CA GLN A 179 7.61 13.30 10.12
C GLN A 179 6.52 12.84 9.14
N VAL A 180 6.86 11.89 8.26
CA VAL A 180 5.92 11.27 7.32
C VAL A 180 6.07 9.77 7.34
N LEU A 181 5.02 9.06 6.97
CA LEU A 181 5.02 7.62 6.75
C LEU A 181 4.32 7.31 5.43
N LEU A 182 4.94 6.49 4.59
CA LEU A 182 4.27 5.93 3.42
C LEU A 182 3.17 4.98 3.86
N GLN A 183 1.92 5.30 3.56
CA GLN A 183 0.78 4.48 3.96
C GLN A 183 -0.34 4.59 2.93
N ASN A 184 -1.02 3.48 2.64
CA ASN A 184 -2.07 3.44 1.64
C ASN A 184 -3.30 4.21 2.13
N LEU A 185 -3.97 4.92 1.22
CA LEU A 185 -5.10 5.78 1.54
C LEU A 185 -6.23 5.06 2.32
N PRO A 186 -6.68 3.84 1.94
CA PRO A 186 -7.70 3.12 2.72
C PRO A 186 -7.28 2.81 4.16
N SER A 187 -5.99 2.61 4.40
CA SER A 187 -5.46 2.38 5.75
C SER A 187 -5.49 3.65 6.62
N LEU A 188 -5.35 4.85 6.02
CA LEU A 188 -5.63 6.11 6.74
C LEU A 188 -7.12 6.27 7.01
N VAL A 189 -7.97 5.95 6.04
CA VAL A 189 -9.43 5.97 6.23
C VAL A 189 -9.83 5.08 7.40
N CYS A 190 -9.22 3.89 7.54
CA CYS A 190 -9.44 3.03 8.70
C CYS A 190 -9.13 3.75 10.03
N GLY A 191 -8.05 4.53 10.10
CA GLY A 191 -7.74 5.37 11.28
C GLY A 191 -8.80 6.44 11.53
N TRP A 192 -9.30 7.08 10.47
CA TRP A 192 -10.41 8.04 10.56
C TRP A 192 -11.72 7.40 11.02
N VAL A 193 -11.98 6.15 10.63
CA VAL A 193 -13.18 5.40 11.02
C VAL A 193 -13.16 5.00 12.50
N VAL A 194 -11.97 4.61 12.99
CA VAL A 194 -11.76 4.38 14.43
C VAL A 194 -12.11 5.66 15.19
N ASN A 195 -11.62 6.82 14.72
CA ASN A 195 -11.86 8.14 15.32
C ASN A 195 -11.51 8.18 16.82
N ALA A 196 -10.32 7.68 17.15
CA ALA A 196 -9.80 7.61 18.51
C ALA A 196 -9.81 8.97 19.21
N GLN A 197 -10.42 9.02 20.39
CA GLN A 197 -10.45 10.23 21.23
C GLN A 197 -9.42 10.17 22.36
N PRO A 198 -8.94 11.32 22.85
CA PRO A 198 -8.13 11.36 24.06
C PRO A 198 -8.86 10.66 25.23
N ASN A 199 -8.12 9.85 25.98
CA ASN A 199 -8.60 9.04 27.13
C ASN A 199 -9.42 7.80 26.79
N GLU A 200 -9.50 7.38 25.53
CA GLU A 200 -10.05 6.07 25.16
C GLU A 200 -9.01 4.94 25.29
N TYR A 201 -9.51 3.72 25.54
CA TYR A 201 -8.70 2.50 25.48
C TYR A 201 -8.79 1.91 24.09
N ILE A 202 -7.66 1.83 23.40
CA ILE A 202 -7.57 1.33 22.03
C ILE A 202 -6.74 0.06 22.03
N LEU A 203 -7.24 -0.98 21.37
CA LEU A 203 -6.56 -2.25 21.20
C LEU A 203 -6.48 -2.59 19.71
N ASP A 204 -5.26 -2.70 19.19
CA ASP A 204 -4.98 -3.28 17.88
C ASP A 204 -4.54 -4.73 18.08
N MET A 205 -5.37 -5.68 17.63
CA MET A 205 -5.12 -7.11 17.82
C MET A 205 -4.16 -7.69 16.78
N CYS A 206 -3.95 -7.02 15.64
CA CYS A 206 -3.21 -7.54 14.49
C CYS A 206 -2.16 -6.54 13.99
N ALA A 207 -1.39 -5.96 14.91
CA ALA A 207 -0.42 -4.90 14.61
C ALA A 207 0.77 -5.33 13.70
N ALA A 208 0.97 -6.63 13.46
CA ALA A 208 1.99 -7.15 12.54
C ALA A 208 1.62 -8.55 11.99
N PRO A 209 2.34 -9.07 10.96
CA PRO A 209 2.12 -9.05 9.51
C PRO A 209 1.20 -10.20 9.01
N GLY A 210 -0.10 -10.09 9.29
CA GLY A 210 -1.07 -11.21 9.32
C GLY A 210 -1.48 -11.87 7.99
N ASN A 211 -0.89 -13.04 7.70
CA ASN A 211 -1.21 -13.89 6.54
C ASN A 211 -2.04 -15.17 6.88
N LYS A 212 -2.84 -15.17 7.96
CA LYS A 212 -3.67 -16.35 8.36
C LYS A 212 -5.09 -15.87 8.68
N THR A 213 -5.80 -15.42 7.66
CA THR A 213 -6.69 -14.26 7.85
C THR A 213 -8.13 -14.62 8.23
N THR A 214 -8.78 -15.64 7.66
CA THR A 214 -10.19 -15.94 7.98
C THR A 214 -10.37 -16.58 9.36
N HIS A 215 -9.68 -17.70 9.63
CA HIS A 215 -9.81 -18.40 10.91
C HIS A 215 -9.30 -17.53 12.09
N LEU A 216 -8.22 -16.78 11.90
CA LEU A 216 -7.78 -15.85 12.94
C LEU A 216 -8.69 -14.63 13.05
N ALA A 217 -9.31 -14.14 11.96
CA ALA A 217 -10.28 -13.05 12.06
C ALA A 217 -11.52 -13.49 12.86
N GLU A 218 -12.04 -14.70 12.65
CA GLU A 218 -13.14 -15.26 13.46
C GLU A 218 -12.75 -15.33 14.95
N MET A 219 -11.57 -15.87 15.24
CA MET A 219 -11.05 -15.95 16.61
C MET A 219 -10.78 -14.56 17.21
N ALA A 220 -10.25 -13.64 16.41
CA ALA A 220 -9.90 -12.30 16.83
C ALA A 220 -11.17 -11.49 17.10
N LEU A 221 -12.19 -11.53 16.23
CA LEU A 221 -13.46 -10.84 16.45
C LEU A 221 -14.17 -11.32 17.72
N ASN A 222 -14.17 -12.63 17.97
CA ASN A 222 -14.73 -13.18 19.22
C ASN A 222 -13.95 -12.68 20.45
N LYS A 223 -12.62 -12.62 20.39
CA LYS A 223 -11.80 -12.04 21.48
C LYS A 223 -11.99 -10.53 21.62
N ALA A 224 -12.08 -9.80 20.51
CA ALA A 224 -12.29 -8.36 20.44
C ALA A 224 -13.59 -7.99 21.12
N GLU A 225 -14.65 -8.71 20.77
CA GLU A 225 -15.99 -8.52 21.33
C GLU A 225 -15.95 -8.68 22.85
N LYS A 226 -15.26 -9.68 23.39
CA LYS A 226 -15.14 -9.90 24.84
C LYS A 226 -14.41 -8.78 25.59
N VAL A 227 -13.36 -8.21 24.98
CA VAL A 227 -12.59 -7.12 25.60
C VAL A 227 -13.22 -5.73 25.35
N LEU A 228 -14.13 -5.64 24.39
CA LEU A 228 -14.86 -4.42 24.08
C LEU A 228 -15.90 -4.12 25.16
N LYS A 229 -15.88 -2.88 25.65
CA LYS A 229 -16.89 -2.35 26.57
C LYS A 229 -18.22 -2.13 25.84
N VAL A 230 -19.34 -2.20 26.56
CA VAL A 230 -20.64 -1.76 26.01
C VAL A 230 -20.57 -0.28 25.63
N GLY A 231 -21.11 0.06 24.46
CA GLY A 231 -20.95 1.36 23.79
C GLY A 231 -19.63 1.51 23.03
N GLY A 232 -18.69 0.59 23.18
CA GLY A 232 -17.40 0.62 22.48
C GLY A 232 -17.55 0.36 20.97
N LYS A 233 -16.61 0.90 20.19
CA LYS A 233 -16.52 0.72 18.74
C LYS A 233 -15.46 -0.34 18.39
N LEU A 234 -15.81 -1.27 17.51
CA LEU A 234 -14.90 -2.23 16.90
C LEU A 234 -14.82 -1.93 15.40
N VAL A 235 -13.61 -1.75 14.87
CA VAL A 235 -13.38 -1.60 13.44
C VAL A 235 -12.65 -2.84 12.95
N TYR A 236 -13.24 -3.50 11.95
CA TYR A 236 -12.66 -4.62 11.24
C TYR A 236 -12.18 -4.13 9.86
N SER A 237 -10.95 -4.47 9.50
CA SER A 237 -10.41 -4.09 8.20
C SER A 237 -9.42 -5.12 7.65
N THR A 238 -9.33 -5.20 6.33
CA THR A 238 -8.48 -6.14 5.59
C THR A 238 -7.95 -5.47 4.32
N CYS A 239 -6.84 -5.97 3.79
CA CYS A 239 -6.27 -5.56 2.49
C CYS A 239 -6.48 -6.64 1.41
N THR A 240 -7.65 -7.26 1.40
CA THR A 240 -8.06 -8.33 0.46
C THR A 240 -9.35 -7.93 -0.26
N THR A 241 -9.60 -8.54 -1.41
CA THR A 241 -10.80 -8.32 -2.24
C THR A 241 -11.71 -9.55 -2.30
N THR A 242 -11.48 -10.56 -1.46
CA THR A 242 -12.32 -11.75 -1.39
C THR A 242 -13.58 -11.49 -0.56
N LEU A 243 -14.72 -12.08 -0.93
CA LEU A 243 -15.97 -11.96 -0.18
C LEU A 243 -15.88 -12.65 1.19
N GLU A 244 -15.18 -13.78 1.23
CA GLU A 244 -15.06 -14.69 2.37
C GLU A 244 -14.35 -14.02 3.55
N GLU A 245 -13.36 -13.18 3.26
CA GLU A 245 -12.61 -12.42 4.28
C GLU A 245 -13.32 -11.13 4.69
N ASN A 246 -14.34 -10.69 3.95
CA ASN A 246 -14.91 -9.35 4.06
C ASN A 246 -16.39 -9.41 4.46
N GLU A 247 -17.30 -9.37 3.48
CA GLU A 247 -18.73 -9.32 3.73
C GLU A 247 -19.24 -10.57 4.48
N ASP A 248 -18.69 -11.75 4.22
CA ASP A 248 -19.09 -12.97 4.92
C ASP A 248 -18.65 -12.96 6.39
N MET A 249 -17.52 -12.33 6.71
CA MET A 249 -17.11 -12.09 8.10
C MET A 249 -18.05 -11.13 8.83
N VAL A 250 -18.56 -10.10 8.13
CA VAL A 250 -19.58 -9.21 8.69
C VAL A 250 -20.86 -9.99 8.95
N LYS A 251 -21.30 -10.81 8.00
CA LYS A 251 -22.50 -11.64 8.16
C LYS A 251 -22.37 -12.61 9.33
N TRP A 252 -21.23 -13.29 9.40
CA TRP A 252 -20.92 -14.21 10.49
C TRP A 252 -20.94 -13.50 11.84
N ALA A 253 -20.35 -12.31 11.96
CA ALA A 253 -20.33 -11.54 13.20
C ALA A 253 -21.75 -11.17 13.64
N LEU A 254 -22.61 -10.72 12.72
CA LEU A 254 -24.01 -10.38 13.02
C LEU A 254 -24.85 -11.59 13.46
N GLN A 255 -24.53 -12.78 12.97
CA GLN A 255 -25.23 -14.02 13.35
C GLN A 255 -24.74 -14.62 14.66
N ASN A 256 -23.44 -14.54 14.94
CA ASN A 256 -22.80 -15.29 16.03
C ASN A 256 -22.44 -14.41 17.24
N LEU A 257 -22.39 -13.08 17.08
CA LEU A 257 -22.06 -12.14 18.13
C LEU A 257 -23.24 -11.18 18.37
N PRO A 258 -24.30 -11.62 19.08
CA PRO A 258 -25.53 -10.84 19.26
C PRO A 258 -25.33 -9.56 20.08
N SER A 259 -24.18 -9.42 20.74
CA SER A 259 -23.79 -8.19 21.44
C SER A 259 -23.30 -7.09 20.49
N LEU A 260 -22.95 -7.42 19.24
CA LEU A 260 -22.49 -6.48 18.23
C LEU A 260 -23.62 -6.06 17.30
N ARG A 261 -23.61 -4.79 16.94
CA ARG A 261 -24.46 -4.20 15.91
C ARG A 261 -23.59 -3.50 14.89
N LEU A 262 -23.83 -3.75 13.60
CA LEU A 262 -23.18 -3.01 12.53
C LEU A 262 -23.60 -1.54 12.58
N ILE A 263 -22.63 -0.65 12.41
CA ILE A 263 -22.84 0.79 12.30
C ILE A 263 -22.15 1.30 11.03
N PRO A 264 -22.58 2.45 10.47
CA PRO A 264 -21.85 3.08 9.38
C PRO A 264 -20.38 3.31 9.75
N ALA A 265 -19.48 2.83 8.90
CA ALA A 265 -18.04 3.04 9.05
C ALA A 265 -17.67 4.47 8.63
N GLU A 266 -18.18 5.49 9.32
CA GLU A 266 -17.92 6.88 8.96
C GLU A 266 -16.49 7.34 9.28
N PRO A 267 -15.85 8.17 8.43
CA PRO A 267 -16.39 8.76 7.19
C PRO A 267 -16.40 7.77 6.02
N LEU A 268 -17.47 7.81 5.22
CA LEU A 268 -17.70 6.93 4.07
C LEU A 268 -17.05 7.50 2.80
N HIS A 269 -15.84 7.04 2.50
CA HIS A 269 -15.08 7.40 1.30
C HIS A 269 -15.02 6.28 0.27
N GLY A 270 -15.06 5.02 0.69
CA GLY A 270 -15.10 3.85 -0.20
C GLY A 270 -16.51 3.49 -0.63
N GLY A 271 -16.59 2.62 -1.64
CA GLY A 271 -17.84 2.06 -2.17
C GLY A 271 -18.57 1.18 -1.14
N PRO A 272 -19.80 0.76 -1.44
CA PRO A 272 -20.57 -0.12 -0.55
C PRO A 272 -20.04 -1.57 -0.63
N GLY A 273 -20.53 -2.44 0.25
CA GLY A 273 -20.30 -3.88 0.14
C GLY A 273 -20.82 -4.44 -1.19
N LEU A 274 -20.25 -5.55 -1.65
CA LEU A 274 -20.59 -6.13 -2.96
C LEU A 274 -22.06 -6.61 -3.02
N GLY A 275 -22.69 -6.44 -4.18
CA GLY A 275 -24.08 -6.88 -4.42
C GLY A 275 -24.28 -8.38 -4.48
N SER A 276 -23.20 -9.14 -4.71
CA SER A 276 -23.17 -10.61 -4.62
C SER A 276 -23.08 -11.13 -3.19
N SER A 277 -22.89 -10.27 -2.19
CA SER A 277 -22.76 -10.69 -0.79
C SER A 277 -24.09 -11.08 -0.15
N SER A 278 -24.01 -11.73 1.01
CA SER A 278 -25.15 -12.11 1.84
C SER A 278 -25.71 -10.97 2.72
N LEU A 279 -25.17 -9.76 2.56
CA LEU A 279 -25.58 -8.55 3.27
C LEU A 279 -26.80 -7.90 2.61
N THR A 280 -27.69 -7.36 3.43
CA THR A 280 -28.79 -6.51 2.98
C THR A 280 -28.28 -5.20 2.38
N THR A 281 -29.09 -4.51 1.57
CA THR A 281 -28.72 -3.21 0.99
C THR A 281 -28.32 -2.18 2.06
N GLU A 282 -28.99 -2.19 3.22
CA GLU A 282 -28.66 -1.30 4.33
C GLU A 282 -27.28 -1.65 4.94
N GLU A 283 -27.01 -2.93 5.19
CA GLU A 283 -25.70 -3.37 5.71
C GLU A 283 -24.56 -3.09 4.72
N ARG A 284 -24.81 -3.25 3.42
CA ARG A 284 -23.85 -2.90 2.35
C ARG A 284 -23.51 -1.42 2.36
N LEU A 285 -24.47 -0.55 2.71
CA LEU A 285 -24.25 0.88 2.88
C LEU A 285 -23.56 1.23 4.21
N MET A 286 -23.41 0.30 5.16
CA MET A 286 -22.68 0.58 6.40
C MET A 286 -21.19 0.27 6.29
N VAL A 287 -20.81 -0.65 5.42
CA VAL A 287 -19.40 -1.02 5.17
C VAL A 287 -18.77 -0.15 4.07
N GLN A 288 -17.45 -0.23 3.94
CA GLN A 288 -16.69 0.43 2.89
C GLN A 288 -15.76 -0.54 2.17
N ARG A 289 -15.74 -0.46 0.85
CA ARG A 289 -14.86 -1.22 -0.01
C ARG A 289 -14.07 -0.29 -0.93
N PHE A 290 -12.78 -0.59 -1.09
CA PHE A 290 -11.88 0.15 -1.96
C PHE A 290 -11.42 -0.80 -3.07
N GLY A 291 -11.69 -0.40 -4.30
CA GLY A 291 -11.51 -1.24 -5.47
C GLY A 291 -12.02 -0.60 -6.75
N PRO A 292 -11.84 -1.27 -7.90
CA PRO A 292 -12.23 -0.74 -9.20
C PRO A 292 -13.75 -0.72 -9.40
N GLU A 293 -14.48 -1.44 -8.56
CA GLU A 293 -15.93 -1.58 -8.65
C GLU A 293 -16.61 -0.22 -8.57
N ASN A 294 -17.64 -0.04 -9.39
CA ASN A 294 -18.48 1.15 -9.36
C ASN A 294 -19.92 0.71 -9.08
N ASP A 295 -20.39 0.98 -7.86
CA ASP A 295 -21.73 0.60 -7.43
C ASP A 295 -22.64 1.84 -7.38
N PRO A 296 -23.81 1.83 -8.05
CA PRO A 296 -24.76 2.94 -8.02
C PRO A 296 -25.24 3.34 -6.61
N LEU A 297 -25.19 2.44 -5.63
CA LEU A 297 -25.62 2.72 -4.26
C LEU A 297 -24.73 3.76 -3.57
N ARG A 298 -23.44 3.82 -3.94
CA ARG A 298 -22.52 4.87 -3.48
C ARG A 298 -21.44 5.11 -4.53
N PRO A 299 -21.61 6.13 -5.39
CA PRO A 299 -20.56 6.61 -6.26
C PRO A 299 -19.32 6.98 -5.44
N THR A 300 -18.17 6.51 -5.88
CA THR A 300 -16.89 6.66 -5.16
C THR A 300 -15.94 7.50 -6.00
N GLU A 301 -15.23 8.45 -5.40
CA GLU A 301 -14.26 9.27 -6.11
C GLU A 301 -13.08 8.43 -6.61
N ASP A 302 -12.50 8.83 -7.74
CA ASP A 302 -11.45 8.07 -8.40
C ASP A 302 -10.20 7.87 -7.54
N ILE A 303 -9.90 8.78 -6.60
CA ILE A 303 -8.75 8.62 -5.69
C ILE A 303 -8.90 7.42 -4.75
N TYR A 304 -10.13 7.10 -4.34
CA TYR A 304 -10.43 5.95 -3.48
C TYR A 304 -10.62 4.67 -4.31
N ARG A 305 -11.14 4.77 -5.54
CA ARG A 305 -11.27 3.63 -6.47
C ARG A 305 -9.93 3.15 -7.01
N ASN A 306 -9.03 4.08 -7.35
CA ASN A 306 -7.68 3.81 -7.82
C ASN A 306 -6.68 3.61 -6.67
N SER A 307 -7.16 3.08 -5.54
CA SER A 307 -6.32 2.72 -4.39
C SER A 307 -6.04 1.21 -4.39
N ILE A 308 -5.70 0.62 -3.24
CA ILE A 308 -5.54 -0.83 -3.12
C ILE A 308 -6.86 -1.51 -2.77
N GLY A 309 -6.91 -2.84 -2.95
CA GLY A 309 -8.00 -3.66 -2.44
C GLY A 309 -8.07 -3.55 -0.92
N PHE A 310 -9.18 -3.02 -0.41
CA PHE A 310 -9.34 -2.83 1.03
C PHE A 310 -10.81 -2.88 1.44
N PHE A 311 -11.06 -3.31 2.67
CA PHE A 311 -12.39 -3.40 3.25
C PHE A 311 -12.41 -2.86 4.67
N ILE A 312 -13.50 -2.18 5.05
CA ILE A 312 -13.73 -1.64 6.39
C ILE A 312 -15.17 -1.90 6.82
N ALA A 313 -15.34 -2.48 8.00
CA ALA A 313 -16.61 -2.60 8.69
C ALA A 313 -16.49 -2.06 10.12
N ALA A 314 -17.55 -1.44 10.63
CA ALA A 314 -17.57 -0.90 11.99
C ALA A 314 -18.76 -1.46 12.78
N PHE A 315 -18.53 -1.84 14.02
CA PHE A 315 -19.52 -2.38 14.93
C PHE A 315 -19.53 -1.59 16.23
N THR A 316 -20.68 -1.58 16.91
CA THR A 316 -20.79 -1.14 18.30
C THR A 316 -21.31 -2.27 19.18
N LYS A 317 -20.81 -2.35 20.41
CA LYS A 317 -21.32 -3.33 21.38
C LYS A 317 -22.52 -2.76 22.13
N VAL A 318 -23.68 -3.38 22.01
CA VAL A 318 -24.93 -2.86 22.59
C VAL A 318 -25.30 -3.49 23.93
N GLN A 319 -24.73 -4.64 24.28
CA GLN A 319 -25.03 -5.34 25.53
C GLN A 319 -23.82 -6.12 26.05
N GLN A 320 -23.79 -6.39 27.37
CA GLN A 320 -22.78 -7.27 27.96
C GLN A 320 -23.06 -8.72 27.57
N ASN A 321 -22.00 -9.50 27.33
CA ASN A 321 -22.16 -10.93 27.21
C ASN A 321 -22.64 -11.48 28.55
N THR A 322 -23.76 -12.18 28.53
CA THR A 322 -24.14 -13.05 29.64
C THR A 322 -23.10 -14.16 29.66
N LEU A 323 -22.14 -14.08 30.58
CA LEU A 323 -21.25 -15.20 30.88
C LEU A 323 -22.16 -16.33 31.37
N ILE A 324 -22.29 -17.39 30.57
CA ILE A 324 -22.71 -18.71 31.03
C ILE A 324 -21.45 -19.45 31.45
#